data_AF-A0A5K1CY84-F1
#
_entry.id   AF-A0A5K1CY84-F1
#
_cell.length_a   1.000
_cell.length_b   1.000
_cell.length_c   1.000
_cell.angle_alpha   90.00
_cell.angle_beta   90.00
_cell.angle_gamma   90.00
#
_symmetry.space_group_name_H-M   'P 1'
#
loop_
_entity.id
_entity.type
_entity.pdbx_description
1 polymer ?
#
loop_
_entity_poly.entity_id
_entity_poly.type
_entity_poly.pdbx_seq_one_letter_code
_entity_poly.pdbx_strand_id
1 'polypeptide(L)'
;SVDLFIMFSKNDSFKELAASRPLSEIRTTEEAEAMLSANAVKNDQGLDDEGLPDGGDPSRNSASVSLTEAEELERYIGVREEMYKKAKEYDSRIHDFEAAIRRPYFHFRPLEDHQLSNWHNYLDFIEREADFNK
;
A
#
# COMPACT_ATOMS: atom_id res chain seq x y z
N SER A 1 10.03 -12.27 -13.00
CA SER A 1 11.10 -12.54 -12.00
C SER A 1 12.12 -11.39 -11.87
N VAL A 2 12.37 -10.59 -12.92
CA VAL A 2 13.10 -9.30 -12.80
C VAL A 2 12.35 -8.26 -11.97
N ASP A 3 11.01 -8.29 -11.97
CA ASP A 3 10.18 -7.36 -11.20
C ASP A 3 10.34 -7.53 -9.69
N LEU A 4 10.43 -8.77 -9.21
CA LEU A 4 10.70 -9.05 -7.78
C LEU A 4 12.09 -8.55 -7.35
N PHE A 5 13.11 -8.69 -8.20
CA PHE A 5 14.45 -8.17 -7.92
C PHE A 5 14.46 -6.63 -7.84
N ILE A 6 13.76 -5.97 -8.77
CA ILE A 6 13.60 -4.51 -8.75
C ILE A 6 12.82 -4.07 -7.51
N MET A 7 11.72 -4.77 -7.16
CA MET A 7 10.95 -4.46 -5.95
C MET A 7 11.76 -4.65 -4.68
N PHE A 8 12.52 -5.74 -4.57
CA PHE A 8 13.39 -6.01 -3.43
C PHE A 8 14.48 -4.94 -3.30
N SER A 9 15.18 -4.62 -4.40
CA SER A 9 16.22 -3.58 -4.41
C SER A 9 15.66 -2.20 -4.05
N LYS A 10 14.46 -1.85 -4.54
CA LYS A 10 13.77 -0.61 -4.17
C LYS A 10 13.39 -0.59 -2.68
N ASN A 11 12.93 -1.71 -2.13
CA ASN A 11 12.60 -1.82 -0.71
C ASN A 11 13.85 -1.68 0.18
N ASP A 12 14.97 -2.30 -0.20
CA ASP A 12 16.22 -2.17 0.56
C ASP A 12 16.75 -0.73 0.51
N SER A 13 16.75 -0.11 -0.67
CA SER A 13 17.11 1.30 -0.82
C SER A 13 16.22 2.23 0.01
N PHE A 14 14.91 1.94 0.06
CA PHE A 14 13.98 2.67 0.91
C PHE A 14 14.36 2.55 2.39
N LYS A 15 14.67 1.35 2.88
CA LYS A 15 15.07 1.12 4.28
C LYS A 15 16.34 1.87 4.66
N GLU A 16 17.32 1.93 3.77
CA GLU A 16 18.54 2.72 3.97
C GLU A 16 18.26 4.23 4.06
N LEU A 17 17.40 4.74 3.18
CA LEU A 17 16.98 6.15 3.24
C LEU A 17 16.21 6.46 4.51
N ALA A 18 15.29 5.58 4.90
CA ALA A 18 14.50 5.71 6.12
C ALA A 18 15.35 5.65 7.40
N ALA A 19 16.49 4.94 7.37
CA ALA A 19 17.43 4.90 8.49
C ALA A 19 18.31 6.15 8.60
N SER A 20 18.42 6.97 7.54
CA SER A 20 19.39 8.07 7.47
C SER A 20 18.78 9.46 7.27
N ARG A 21 17.51 9.56 6.85
CA ARG A 21 16.85 10.81 6.47
C ARG A 21 15.60 11.10 7.31
N PRO A 22 15.24 12.37 7.52
CA PRO A 22 13.96 12.74 8.13
C PRO A 22 12.78 12.40 7.21
N LEU A 23 11.58 12.26 7.80
CA LEU A 23 10.37 11.85 7.08
C LEU A 23 10.01 12.79 5.91
N SER A 24 10.31 14.08 6.05
CA SER A 24 10.06 15.11 5.04
C SER A 24 10.82 14.90 3.72
N GLU A 25 11.98 14.22 3.75
CA GLU A 25 12.78 13.92 2.55
C GLU A 25 12.36 12.60 1.87
N ILE A 26 11.76 11.67 2.62
CA ILE A 26 11.47 10.31 2.15
C ILE A 26 10.01 10.15 1.71
N ARG A 27 9.11 10.98 2.23
CA ARG A 27 7.70 10.97 1.86
C ARG A 27 7.49 11.77 0.57
N THR A 28 6.71 11.24 -0.37
CA THR A 28 6.32 12.01 -1.55
C THR A 28 5.25 13.05 -1.20
N THR A 29 5.10 14.08 -2.02
CA THR A 29 4.06 15.10 -1.84
C THR A 29 2.66 14.51 -1.92
N GLU A 30 2.44 13.52 -2.79
CA GLU A 30 1.17 12.81 -2.93
C GLU A 30 0.82 11.99 -1.68
N GLU A 31 1.80 11.34 -1.06
CA GLU A 31 1.61 10.56 0.18
C GLU A 31 1.38 11.45 1.39
N ALA A 32 1.94 12.66 1.38
CA ALA A 32 1.64 13.69 2.36
C ALA A 32 0.16 14.07 2.36
N GLU A 33 -0.37 14.34 1.17
CA GLU A 33 -1.76 14.73 0.95
C GLU A 33 -2.72 13.57 1.28
N ALA A 34 -2.39 12.34 0.89
CA ALA A 34 -3.18 11.15 1.22
C ALA A 34 -3.28 10.93 2.74
N MET A 35 -2.18 11.13 3.49
CA MET A 35 -2.18 10.94 4.94
C MET A 35 -2.93 12.07 5.68
N LEU A 36 -2.88 13.29 5.16
CA LEU A 36 -3.70 14.42 5.64
C LEU A 36 -5.19 14.16 5.40
N SER A 37 -5.56 13.66 4.23
CA SER A 37 -6.93 13.25 3.90
C SER A 37 -7.42 12.12 4.80
N ALA A 38 -6.60 11.08 5.02
CA ALA A 38 -6.92 9.98 5.93
C ALA A 38 -7.08 10.41 7.39
N ASN A 39 -6.28 11.38 7.86
CA ASN A 39 -6.42 11.95 9.20
C ASN A 39 -7.63 12.89 9.34
N ALA A 40 -8.01 13.60 8.27
CA ALA A 40 -9.23 14.40 8.24
C ALA A 40 -10.49 13.52 8.37
N VAL A 41 -10.52 12.38 7.68
CA VAL A 41 -11.63 11.39 7.79
C VAL A 41 -11.72 10.77 9.19
N LYS A 42 -10.60 10.56 9.87
CA LYS A 42 -10.59 10.05 11.27
C LYS A 42 -11.11 11.06 12.28
N ASN A 43 -10.98 12.36 12.01
CA ASN A 43 -11.45 13.42 12.89
C ASN A 43 -12.94 13.77 12.70
N ASP A 44 -13.58 13.29 11.62
CA ASP A 44 -14.98 13.61 11.28
C ASP A 44 -16.01 12.61 11.83
N GLN A 45 -15.60 11.41 12.25
CA GLN A 45 -16.50 10.42 12.87
C GLN A 45 -16.79 10.65 14.37
N GLY A 46 -16.88 11.91 14.80
CA GLY A 46 -16.94 12.25 16.21
C GLY A 46 -17.84 13.41 16.59
N LEU A 47 -18.95 13.67 15.88
CA LEU A 47 -19.94 14.68 16.29
C LEU A 47 -21.34 14.27 15.87
N ASP A 48 -22.15 13.83 16.83
CA ASP A 48 -23.63 13.89 16.97
C ASP A 48 -23.89 13.44 18.43
N ASP A 49 -24.27 14.26 19.41
CA ASP A 49 -25.53 15.01 19.55
C ASP A 49 -25.43 15.99 20.75
N GLU A 50 -26.24 17.03 20.69
CA GLU A 50 -26.21 18.32 21.42
C GLU A 50 -26.61 18.29 22.93
N GLY A 51 -25.94 19.14 23.73
CA GLY A 51 -26.42 19.58 25.05
C GLY A 51 -25.38 20.31 25.92
N LEU A 52 -25.37 21.66 25.90
CA LEU A 52 -24.75 22.55 26.92
C LEU A 52 -25.86 23.26 27.74
N PRO A 53 -25.62 23.95 28.89
CA PRO A 53 -24.35 24.46 29.48
C PRO A 53 -24.10 23.95 30.93
N ASP A 54 -22.94 24.04 31.57
CA ASP A 54 -22.24 25.22 32.08
C ASP A 54 -21.06 24.76 32.98
N GLY A 55 -19.98 25.55 33.05
CA GLY A 55 -19.08 25.64 34.21
C GLY A 55 -17.90 24.66 34.35
N GLY A 56 -16.69 25.12 33.99
CA GLY A 56 -15.46 24.78 34.74
C GLY A 56 -14.25 24.20 33.98
N ASP A 57 -13.21 25.03 33.87
CA ASP A 57 -11.76 24.74 33.72
C ASP A 57 -11.21 24.32 32.33
N PRO A 58 -10.18 25.03 31.77
CA PRO A 58 -9.60 24.73 30.48
C PRO A 58 -8.49 23.70 30.66
N SER A 59 -8.84 22.42 30.54
CA SER A 59 -7.84 21.37 30.30
C SER A 59 -8.26 20.52 29.12
N ARG A 60 -8.61 21.19 28.02
CA ARG A 60 -8.58 20.57 26.69
C ARG A 60 -7.19 20.76 26.11
N ASN A 61 -6.18 20.21 26.77
CA ASN A 61 -5.01 19.70 26.07
C ASN A 61 -5.55 18.51 25.26
N SER A 62 -6.17 18.70 24.09
CA SER A 62 -5.44 18.80 22.83
C SER A 62 -4.21 17.90 22.81
N ALA A 63 -4.35 16.68 23.32
CA ALA A 63 -3.49 15.54 23.03
C ALA A 63 -3.73 15.03 21.60
N SER A 64 -4.17 15.89 20.69
CA SER A 64 -3.98 15.70 19.26
C SER A 64 -2.49 15.89 18.96
N VAL A 65 -1.73 14.84 19.30
CA VAL A 65 -0.78 14.27 18.36
C VAL A 65 0.33 15.24 17.95
N SER A 66 1.16 15.67 18.91
CA SER A 66 2.58 15.85 18.60
C SER A 66 3.23 14.47 18.66
N LEU A 67 2.90 13.59 17.71
CA LEU A 67 3.72 12.41 17.49
C LEU A 67 5.11 12.94 17.13
N THR A 68 6.12 12.48 17.86
CA THR A 68 7.48 12.88 17.58
C THR A 68 7.81 12.45 16.15
N GLU A 69 8.61 13.24 15.44
CA GLU A 69 9.00 12.94 14.05
C GLU A 69 9.51 11.50 13.88
N ALA A 70 10.17 10.96 14.92
CA ALA A 70 10.59 9.56 14.99
C ALA A 70 9.43 8.55 14.97
N GLU A 71 8.37 8.78 15.75
CA GLU A 71 7.20 7.91 15.76
C GLU A 71 6.40 8.02 14.45
N GLU A 72 6.36 9.20 13.83
CA GLU A 72 5.75 9.37 12.51
C GLU A 72 6.51 8.60 11.43
N LEU A 73 7.84 8.66 11.48
CA LEU A 73 8.72 7.93 10.58
C LEU A 73 8.57 6.41 10.75
N GLU A 74 8.53 5.91 11.98
CA GLU A 74 8.31 4.49 12.26
C GLU A 74 6.97 3.99 11.70
N ARG A 75 5.89 4.76 11.88
CA ARG A 75 4.59 4.43 11.27
C ARG A 75 4.66 4.42 9.74
N TYR A 76 5.34 5.39 9.13
CA TYR A 76 5.48 5.45 7.68
C TYR A 76 6.28 4.26 7.13
N ILE A 77 7.36 3.87 7.81
CA ILE A 77 8.12 2.65 7.48
C ILE A 77 7.21 1.42 7.57
N GLY A 78 6.45 1.28 8.66
CA GLY A 78 5.52 0.15 8.83
C GLY A 78 4.49 0.02 7.71
N VAL A 79 3.88 1.14 7.29
CA VAL A 79 2.95 1.16 6.15
C VAL A 79 3.64 0.70 4.85
N ARG A 80 4.84 1.21 4.58
CA ARG A 80 5.63 0.83 3.39
C ARG A 80 6.01 -0.64 3.39
N GLU A 81 6.40 -1.19 4.53
CA GLU A 81 6.73 -2.60 4.67
C GLU A 81 5.50 -3.50 4.46
N GLU A 82 4.33 -3.10 4.96
CA GLU A 82 3.08 -3.83 4.72
C GLU A 82 2.73 -3.85 3.23
N MET A 83 2.86 -2.71 2.54
CA MET A 83 2.65 -2.63 1.09
C MET A 83 3.60 -3.55 0.33
N TYR A 84 4.90 -3.54 0.67
CA TYR A 84 5.88 -4.43 0.06
C TYR A 84 5.54 -5.91 0.30
N LYS A 85 5.12 -6.27 1.52
CA LYS A 85 4.70 -7.64 1.85
C LYS A 85 3.51 -8.08 0.99
N LYS A 86 2.48 -7.25 0.86
CA LYS A 86 1.30 -7.52 0.01
C LYS A 86 1.71 -7.71 -1.45
N ALA A 87 2.56 -6.83 -1.97
CA ALA A 87 3.06 -6.93 -3.35
C ALA A 87 3.87 -8.22 -3.58
N LYS A 88 4.73 -8.60 -2.64
CA LYS A 88 5.51 -9.84 -2.71
C LYS A 88 4.63 -11.09 -2.64
N GLU A 89 3.62 -11.09 -1.79
CA GLU A 89 2.65 -12.18 -1.69
C GLU A 89 1.87 -12.33 -2.99
N TYR A 90 1.41 -11.22 -3.56
CA TYR A 90 0.73 -11.21 -4.85
C TYR A 90 1.63 -11.71 -5.99
N ASP A 91 2.87 -11.22 -6.09
CA ASP A 91 3.89 -11.70 -7.05
C ASP A 91 4.06 -13.22 -6.96
N SER A 92 4.11 -13.76 -5.74
CA SER A 92 4.23 -15.21 -5.52
C SER A 92 3.00 -15.99 -6.02
N ARG A 93 1.80 -15.41 -5.96
CA ARG A 93 0.56 -16.03 -6.43
C ARG A 93 0.45 -16.04 -7.95
N ILE A 94 0.96 -15.00 -8.61
CA ILE A 94 0.93 -14.90 -10.08
C ILE A 94 2.14 -15.53 -10.77
N HIS A 95 3.22 -15.78 -10.02
CA HIS A 95 4.51 -16.23 -10.54
C HIS A 95 4.41 -17.41 -11.51
N ASP A 96 3.68 -18.45 -11.13
CA ASP A 96 3.57 -19.68 -11.93
C ASP A 96 2.78 -19.44 -13.23
N PHE A 97 1.76 -18.57 -13.19
CA PHE A 97 1.02 -18.18 -14.38
C PHE A 97 1.91 -17.44 -15.37
N GLU A 98 2.70 -16.46 -14.88
CA GLU A 98 3.64 -15.70 -15.71
C GLU A 98 4.75 -16.57 -16.27
N ALA A 99 5.30 -17.49 -15.47
CA ALA A 99 6.33 -18.42 -15.91
C ALA A 99 5.85 -19.37 -17.02
N ALA A 100 4.56 -19.70 -17.04
CA ALA A 100 3.94 -20.51 -18.09
C ALA A 100 3.68 -19.72 -19.40
N ILE A 101 3.67 -18.38 -19.35
CA ILE A 101 3.50 -17.52 -20.53
C ILE A 101 4.84 -17.38 -21.26
N ARG A 102 5.04 -18.19 -22.29
CA ARG A 102 6.29 -18.20 -23.08
C ARG A 102 6.37 -17.12 -24.15
N ARG A 103 5.27 -16.48 -24.49
CA ARG A 103 5.15 -15.50 -25.59
C ARG A 103 4.40 -14.26 -25.08
N PRO A 104 5.11 -13.27 -24.50
CA PRO A 104 4.48 -12.07 -23.95
C PRO A 104 4.00 -11.08 -25.04
N TYR A 105 4.08 -11.46 -26.31
CA TYR A 105 3.69 -10.65 -27.46
C TYR A 105 2.80 -11.46 -28.40
N PHE A 106 2.03 -10.76 -29.23
CA PHE A 106 1.16 -11.38 -30.22
C PHE A 106 1.98 -12.20 -31.23
N HIS A 107 1.52 -13.43 -31.50
CA HIS A 107 2.16 -14.32 -32.47
C HIS A 107 1.09 -14.99 -33.33
N PHE A 108 1.35 -15.10 -34.64
CA PHE A 108 0.44 -15.74 -35.60
C PHE A 108 0.24 -17.25 -35.38
N ARG A 109 1.07 -17.89 -34.56
CA ARG A 109 0.95 -19.34 -34.32
C ARG A 109 -0.06 -19.51 -33.20
N PRO A 110 -1.02 -20.43 -33.34
CA PRO A 110 -1.98 -20.69 -32.27
C PRO A 110 -1.23 -21.12 -31.01
N LEU A 111 -1.78 -20.73 -29.86
CA LEU A 111 -1.32 -21.20 -28.56
C LEU A 111 -1.73 -22.67 -28.39
N GLU A 112 -0.89 -23.42 -27.69
CA GLU A 112 -1.22 -24.80 -27.32
C GLU A 112 -2.27 -24.82 -26.21
N ASP A 113 -3.03 -25.92 -26.09
CA ASP A 113 -4.13 -26.05 -25.12
C ASP A 113 -3.70 -25.73 -23.68
N HIS A 114 -2.47 -26.11 -23.30
CA HIS A 114 -1.93 -25.84 -21.97
C HIS A 114 -1.70 -24.34 -21.71
N GLN A 115 -1.31 -23.59 -22.75
CA GLN A 115 -1.13 -22.14 -22.64
C GLN A 115 -2.48 -21.44 -22.57
N LEU A 116 -3.46 -21.86 -23.37
CA LEU A 116 -4.83 -21.34 -23.31
C LEU A 116 -5.45 -21.60 -21.92
N SER A 117 -5.28 -22.80 -21.39
CA SER A 117 -5.77 -23.15 -20.05
C SER A 117 -5.12 -22.30 -18.95
N ASN A 118 -3.81 -22.06 -19.05
CA ASN A 118 -3.11 -21.13 -18.15
C ASN A 118 -3.67 -19.71 -18.25
N TRP A 119 -3.91 -19.20 -19.46
CA TRP A 119 -4.51 -17.88 -19.66
C TRP A 119 -5.92 -17.78 -19.05
N HIS A 120 -6.77 -18.80 -19.24
CA HIS A 120 -8.09 -18.83 -18.62
C HIS A 120 -8.01 -18.80 -17.10
N ASN A 121 -7.19 -19.68 -16.50
CA ASN A 121 -7.03 -19.72 -15.05
C ASN A 121 -6.42 -18.42 -14.49
N TYR A 122 -5.50 -17.80 -15.24
CA TYR A 122 -4.88 -16.54 -14.84
C TYR A 122 -5.90 -15.40 -14.85
N LEU A 123 -6.71 -15.28 -15.91
CA LEU A 123 -7.76 -14.26 -15.99
C LEU A 123 -8.84 -14.47 -14.91
N ASP A 124 -9.29 -15.72 -14.70
CA ASP A 124 -10.22 -16.07 -13.61
C ASP A 124 -9.67 -15.67 -12.24
N PHE A 125 -8.37 -15.86 -12.00
CA PHE A 125 -7.71 -15.48 -10.76
C PHE A 125 -7.73 -13.95 -10.58
N ILE A 126 -7.37 -13.19 -11.62
CA ILE A 126 -7.33 -11.72 -11.58
C ILE A 126 -8.73 -11.13 -11.39
N GLU A 127 -9.75 -11.65 -12.07
CA GLU A 127 -11.13 -11.19 -11.92
C GLU A 127 -11.63 -11.36 -10.48
N ARG A 128 -11.34 -12.53 -9.87
CA ARG A 128 -11.69 -12.78 -8.46
C ARG A 128 -10.93 -11.84 -7.53
N GLU A 129 -9.62 -11.69 -7.70
CA GLU A 129 -8.78 -10.77 -6.91
C GLU A 129 -9.19 -9.30 -7.02
N ALA A 130 -9.63 -8.86 -8.21
CA ALA A 130 -10.05 -7.48 -8.46
C ALA A 130 -11.36 -7.14 -7.73
N ASP A 131 -12.28 -8.10 -7.62
CA ASP A 131 -13.53 -7.92 -6.88
C ASP A 131 -13.30 -7.75 -5.36
N PHE A 132 -12.21 -8.28 -4.81
CA PHE A 132 -11.84 -8.09 -3.39
C PHE A 132 -11.17 -6.74 -3.09
N ASN A 133 -10.72 -6.00 -4.11
CA ASN A 133 -10.00 -4.74 -3.95
C ASN A 133 -10.87 -3.49 -4.19
N LYS A 134 -12.20 -3.64 -4.17
CA LYS A 134 -13.17 -2.59 -4.49
C LYS A 134 -13.86 -2.00 -3.26
#